data_AF-A0A8D0GYS8-F1
#
_entry.id   AF-A0A8D0GYS8-F1
#
_cell.length_a   1.000
_cell.length_b   1.000
_cell.length_c   1.000
_cell.angle_alpha   90.00
_cell.angle_beta   90.00
_cell.angle_gamma   90.00
#
_symmetry.space_group_name_H-M   'P 1'
#
loop_
_entity.id
_entity.type
_entity.pdbx_description
1 polymer ?
#
loop_
_entity_poly.entity_id
_entity_poly.type
_entity_poly.pdbx_seq_one_letter_code
_entity_poly.pdbx_strand_id
1 'polypeptide(L)' 'PEGLQLHTVGCGTSFDFHKKIDYLFLVGTEEGKIYKCSKAYSSQFLDIFDAHHMAVDAVSWNPYHPKIFISCSSDWT' A
#
# COMPACT_ATOMS: atom_id res chain seq x y z
N PRO A 1 23.77 -5.07 4.10
CA PRO A 1 22.42 -5.16 3.49
C PRO A 1 21.61 -3.96 3.99
N GLU A 2 21.62 -2.91 3.19
CA GLU A 2 21.01 -1.62 3.50
C GLU A 2 19.51 -1.82 3.59
N GLY A 3 19.03 -1.94 4.84
CA GLY A 3 17.60 -1.91 5.13
C GLY A 3 17.06 -0.62 4.55
N LEU A 4 16.01 -0.74 3.75
CA LEU A 4 15.30 0.36 3.13
C LEU A 4 15.02 1.42 4.20
N GLN A 5 15.84 2.48 4.25
CA GLN A 5 15.63 3.58 5.19
C GLN A 5 14.29 4.21 4.84
N LEU A 6 13.37 4.21 5.80
CA LEU A 6 12.08 4.88 5.72
C LEU A 6 12.32 6.39 5.62
N HIS A 7 12.53 6.88 4.41
CA HIS A 7 12.27 8.28 4.10
C HIS A 7 10.74 8.38 4.02
N THR A 8 10.08 8.64 5.15
CA THR A 8 8.63 8.83 5.21
C THR A 8 8.30 10.15 4.54
N VAL A 9 8.30 10.17 3.21
CA VAL A 9 8.01 11.39 2.44
C VAL A 9 6.51 11.62 2.30
N GLY A 10 5.67 10.60 2.52
CA GLY A 10 4.25 10.69 2.25
C GLY A 10 3.32 10.47 3.43
N CYS A 11 2.24 11.26 3.44
CA CYS A 11 1.07 11.04 4.27
C CYS A 11 0.28 9.83 3.72
N GLY A 12 -0.04 8.87 4.59
CA GLY A 12 -0.92 7.76 4.22
C GLY A 12 -2.35 8.27 4.03
N THR A 13 -2.93 8.01 2.86
CA THR A 13 -4.25 8.53 2.47
C THR A 13 -5.35 7.46 2.57
N SER A 14 -5.00 6.21 2.34
CA SER A 14 -5.93 5.07 2.34
C SER A 14 -5.25 3.79 2.83
N PHE A 15 -6.04 2.82 3.35
CA PHE A 15 -5.52 1.54 3.81
C PHE A 15 -6.55 0.41 3.69
N ASP A 16 -6.11 -0.83 3.47
CA ASP A 16 -6.96 -2.03 3.55
C ASP A 16 -6.18 -3.28 4.01
N PHE A 17 -6.83 -4.13 4.79
CA PHE A 17 -6.27 -5.40 5.27
C PHE A 17 -6.51 -6.54 4.28
N HIS A 18 -5.53 -7.44 4.18
CA HIS A 18 -5.66 -8.66 3.39
C HIS A 18 -6.73 -9.57 3.99
N LYS A 19 -7.70 -10.01 3.17
CA LYS A 19 -8.90 -10.71 3.67
C LYS A 19 -8.64 -12.10 4.29
N LYS A 20 -7.49 -12.71 4.01
CA LYS A 20 -7.08 -14.04 4.53
C LYS A 20 -5.81 -14.08 5.38
N ILE A 21 -5.02 -12.99 5.41
CA ILE A 21 -3.68 -12.98 6.01
C ILE A 21 -3.63 -11.77 6.94
N ASP A 22 -3.86 -12.00 8.24
CA ASP A 22 -4.09 -10.93 9.23
C ASP A 22 -2.94 -9.91 9.31
N TYR A 23 -1.70 -10.37 9.13
CA TYR A 23 -0.54 -9.49 9.22
C TYR A 23 -0.34 -8.61 7.99
N LEU A 24 -1.04 -8.84 6.88
CA LEU A 24 -0.75 -8.17 5.61
C LEU A 24 -1.76 -7.05 5.33
N PHE A 25 -1.27 -5.87 4.95
CA PHE A 25 -2.11 -4.72 4.61
C PHE A 25 -1.47 -3.85 3.52
N LEU A 26 -2.30 -3.03 2.88
CA LEU A 26 -1.91 -2.03 1.88
C LEU A 26 -2.09 -0.63 2.46
N VAL A 27 -1.24 0.30 2.03
CA VAL A 27 -1.32 1.73 2.33
C VAL A 27 -1.13 2.52 1.04
N GLY A 28 -2.10 3.35 0.66
CA GLY A 28 -1.94 4.35 -0.39
C GLY A 28 -1.35 5.65 0.17
N THR A 29 -0.62 6.41 -0.66
CA THR A 29 -0.03 7.70 -0.26
C THR A 29 -0.40 8.86 -1.16
N GLU A 30 -0.09 10.07 -0.70
CA GLU A 30 -0.32 11.32 -1.41
C GLU A 30 0.48 11.43 -2.72
N GLU A 31 1.62 10.75 -2.83
CA GLU A 31 2.45 10.73 -4.05
C GLU A 31 2.01 9.69 -5.08
N GLY A 32 0.92 8.95 -4.83
CA GLY A 32 0.43 7.91 -5.75
C GLY A 32 1.09 6.54 -5.62
N LYS A 33 1.86 6.33 -4.55
CA LYS A 33 2.46 5.02 -4.25
C LYS A 33 1.51 4.18 -3.40
N ILE A 34 1.59 2.86 -3.58
CA ILE A 34 0.93 1.88 -2.72
C ILE A 34 1.99 1.02 -2.07
N TYR A 35 2.01 0.98 -0.74
CA TYR A 35 2.92 0.18 0.05
C TYR A 35 2.23 -1.09 0.54
N LYS A 36 2.92 -2.22 0.39
CA LYS A 36 2.51 -3.48 1.00
C LYS A 36 3.31 -3.70 2.27
N CYS A 37 2.61 -3.88 3.38
CA CYS A 37 3.18 -3.83 4.72
C CYS A 37 2.81 -5.07 5.54
N SER A 38 3.61 -5.35 6.57
CA SER A 38 3.32 -6.41 7.54
C SER A 38 3.13 -5.83 8.94
N LYS A 39 2.21 -6.41 9.73
CA LYS A 39 2.08 -6.15 11.19
C LYS A 39 3.27 -6.71 11.96
N ALA A 40 3.98 -7.70 11.41
CA ALA A 40 5.21 -8.19 12.01
C ALA A 40 6.23 -7.05 12.00
N TYR A 41 6.89 -6.83 13.14
CA TYR A 41 7.83 -5.74 13.42
C TYR A 41 8.98 -5.71 12.40
N SER A 42 8.68 -5.15 11.23
CA SER A 42 9.54 -4.99 10.08
C SER A 42 9.54 -3.50 9.82
N SER A 43 10.62 -2.82 10.16
CA SER A 43 10.86 -1.43 9.75
C SER A 43 11.04 -1.29 8.24
N GLN A 44 10.60 -2.28 7.46
CA GLN A 44 10.74 -2.36 6.01
C GLN A 44 9.36 -2.72 5.41
N PHE A 45 9.03 -2.03 4.32
CA PHE A 45 7.91 -2.39 3.47
C PHE A 45 8.22 -3.70 2.74
N LEU A 46 7.21 -4.55 2.57
CA LEU A 46 7.34 -5.80 1.82
C LEU A 46 7.44 -5.53 0.31
N ASP A 47 6.74 -4.51 -0.16
CA ASP A 47 6.67 -4.14 -1.58
C ASP A 47 6.21 -2.69 -1.75
N ILE A 48 6.54 -2.10 -2.90
CA ILE A 48 6.14 -0.74 -3.29
C ILE A 48 5.63 -0.77 -4.72
N PHE A 49 4.42 -0.28 -4.94
CA PHE A 49 3.83 -0.12 -6.26
C PHE A 49 3.78 1.37 -6.61
N ASP A 50 4.47 1.77 -7.67
CA ASP A 50 4.29 3.08 -8.32
C ASP A 50 3.01 3.00 -9.17
N ALA A 51 1.86 3.26 -8.54
CA ALA A 51 0.54 2.97 -9.12
C ALA A 51 -0.10 4.19 -9.80
N HIS A 52 0.06 5.37 -9.23
CA HIS A 52 -0.61 6.61 -9.64
C HIS A 52 0.35 7.80 -9.64
N HIS A 53 -0.03 8.89 -10.30
CA HIS A 53 0.73 10.14 -10.36
C HIS A 53 0.23 11.19 -9.34
N MET A 54 -0.88 10.92 -8.66
CA MET A 54 -1.47 11.76 -7.61
C MET A 54 -1.93 10.89 -6.44
N ALA A 55 -2.51 11.52 -5.40
CA ALA A 55 -2.96 10.85 -4.18
C ALA A 55 -3.84 9.63 -4.45
N VAL A 56 -3.56 8.53 -3.75
CA VAL A 56 -4.37 7.32 -3.80
C VAL A 56 -5.57 7.47 -2.87
N ASP A 57 -6.77 7.64 -3.43
CA ASP A 57 -7.98 7.92 -2.66
C ASP A 57 -8.51 6.68 -1.94
N ALA A 58 -8.41 5.51 -2.58
CA ALA A 58 -8.81 4.25 -1.96
C ALA A 58 -7.99 3.07 -2.47
N VAL A 59 -7.85 2.06 -1.63
CA VAL A 59 -7.33 0.74 -1.96
C VAL A 59 -8.30 -0.32 -1.43
N SER A 60 -8.50 -1.41 -2.19
CA SER A 60 -9.36 -2.50 -1.75
C SER A 60 -8.84 -3.87 -2.19
N TRP A 61 -8.69 -4.78 -1.23
CA TRP A 61 -8.27 -6.15 -1.47
C TRP A 61 -9.42 -7.00 -1.99
N ASN A 62 -9.16 -7.77 -3.05
CA ASN A 62 -10.14 -8.70 -3.59
C ASN A 62 -10.48 -9.79 -2.54
N PRO A 63 -11.76 -9.98 -2.17
CA PRO A 63 -12.15 -10.98 -1.16
C PRO A 63 -12.05 -12.43 -1.64
N TYR A 64 -12.03 -12.66 -2.95
CA TYR A 64 -11.99 -13.99 -3.55
C TYR A 64 -10.56 -14.41 -3.92
N HIS A 65 -9.80 -13.53 -4.57
CA HIS A 65 -8.46 -13.82 -5.04
C HIS A 65 -7.38 -13.08 -4.23
N PRO A 66 -6.59 -13.77 -3.39
CA PRO A 66 -5.72 -13.14 -2.39
C PRO A 66 -4.56 -12.33 -2.99
N LYS A 67 -4.21 -12.55 -4.26
CA LYS A 67 -3.12 -11.83 -4.92
C LYS A 67 -3.58 -10.59 -5.71
N ILE A 68 -4.85 -10.22 -5.64
CA ILE A 68 -5.43 -9.12 -6.42
C ILE A 68 -5.97 -8.05 -5.46
N PHE A 69 -5.69 -6.79 -5.77
CA PHE A 69 -6.31 -5.63 -5.16
C PHE A 69 -6.61 -4.59 -6.25
N ILE A 70 -7.39 -3.58 -5.91
CA ILE A 70 -7.70 -2.43 -6.76
C ILE A 70 -7.37 -1.14 -6.03
N SER A 71 -7.12 -0.07 -6.79
CA SER A 71 -6.89 1.28 -6.27
C SER A 71 -7.56 2.30 -7.18
N CYS A 72 -7.81 3.49 -6.65
CA CYS A 72 -8.20 4.66 -7.42
C CYS A 72 -7.49 5.91 -6.90
N SER A 73 -7.36 6.92 -7.75
CA SER A 73 -6.60 8.14 -7.47
C SER A 73 -7.24 9.38 -8.06
N SER A 74 -6.85 10.52 -7.49
CA SER A 74 -7.17 11.86 -7.98
C SER A 74 -6.56 12.18 -9.36
N ASP A 75 -5.71 11.30 -9.91
CA ASP A 75 -5.21 11.38 -11.29
C ASP A 75 -6.17 10.80 -12.34
N TRP A 76 -7.41 10.46 -11.94
CA TRP A 76 -8.47 9.91 -12.80
C TRP A 76 -8.20 8.48 -13.28
N THR A 77 -7.50 7.69 -12.47
CA THR A 77 -7.29 6.25 -12.67
C THR A 77 -7.73 5.43 -11.47
#